data_AF-R0KXN1-F1
#
_entry.id   AF-R0KXN1-F1
#
_cell.length_a   1.000
_cell.length_b   1.000
_cell.length_c   1.000
_cell.angle_alpha   90.00
_cell.angle_beta   90.00
_cell.angle_gamma   90.00
#
_symmetry.space_group_name_H-M   'P 1'
#
loop_
_entity.id
_entity.type
_entity.pdbx_description
1 polymer ?
#
loop_
_entity_poly.entity_id
_entity_poly.type
_entity_poly.pdbx_seq_one_letter_code
_entity_poly.pdbx_strand_id
1 'polypeptide(L)'
;MKNKSTPQSLIYINMIVFIFYPMNWSLIIRTYITSIFCADFLDTFEEIGPYRNINKDTLDLKITEDSNNITVEFKSQDFVAIYGTWSTGMFKIKSDSFCIDTYSVIFWLDDIFTDKLSLEEVFNTLGDYVFKHQTPKEAFNKKADNLEFSLAIFKKEDLRKLAIDYKNYLTSVKPLYLYERLDELEKMLKNSLSYFGVKYHNQTDRIPEDLNEYKLVIYKVNTSNSFSRPLRLIKKCAFDTTVAVFLMFILFGILIFAGRYSLSKYF
;
A
#
# COMPACT_ATOMS: atom_id res chain seq x y z
N MET A 1 30.00 -37.70 -38.20
CA MET A 1 29.04 -36.74 -37.61
C MET A 1 29.16 -36.82 -36.09
N LYS A 2 29.71 -35.78 -35.44
CA LYS A 2 29.82 -35.70 -33.97
C LYS A 2 28.45 -35.33 -33.41
N ASN A 3 27.77 -36.27 -32.78
CA ASN A 3 26.53 -36.01 -32.07
C ASN A 3 26.88 -35.26 -30.76
N LYS A 4 26.66 -33.94 -30.73
CA LYS A 4 26.76 -33.14 -29.50
C LYS A 4 25.53 -33.43 -28.65
N SER A 5 25.60 -34.48 -27.82
CA SER A 5 24.65 -34.62 -26.72
C SER A 5 25.00 -33.56 -25.68
N THR A 6 24.25 -32.46 -25.65
CA THR A 6 24.20 -31.60 -24.46
C THR A 6 23.82 -32.51 -23.28
N PRO A 7 24.58 -32.53 -22.17
CA PRO A 7 24.27 -33.43 -21.07
C PRO A 7 22.90 -33.06 -20.54
N GLN A 8 21.92 -33.96 -20.63
CA GLN A 8 20.59 -33.76 -20.04
C GLN A 8 20.69 -33.36 -18.56
N SER A 9 21.77 -33.78 -17.86
CA SER A 9 22.11 -33.38 -16.50
C SER A 9 22.28 -31.86 -16.30
N LEU A 10 22.74 -31.10 -17.30
CA LEU A 10 22.83 -29.63 -17.22
C LEU A 10 21.46 -28.94 -17.35
N ILE A 11 20.50 -29.57 -18.03
CA ILE A 11 19.11 -29.12 -18.08
C ILE A 11 18.42 -29.44 -16.74
N TYR A 12 18.69 -30.61 -16.17
CA TYR A 12 18.15 -31.02 -14.86
C TYR A 12 18.65 -30.14 -13.71
N ILE A 13 19.93 -29.76 -13.68
CA ILE A 13 20.46 -28.87 -12.62
C ILE A 13 19.87 -27.46 -12.76
N ASN A 14 19.78 -26.91 -13.99
CA ASN A 14 19.15 -25.60 -14.19
C ASN A 14 17.64 -25.61 -13.90
N MET A 15 16.91 -26.70 -14.19
CA MET A 15 15.48 -26.81 -13.86
C MET A 15 15.21 -27.05 -12.36
N ILE A 16 16.02 -27.85 -11.68
CA ILE A 16 15.89 -28.04 -10.22
C ILE A 16 16.23 -26.72 -9.51
N VAL A 17 17.22 -25.97 -9.99
CA VAL A 17 17.50 -24.59 -9.50
C VAL A 17 16.33 -23.64 -9.79
N PHE A 18 15.54 -23.86 -10.85
CA PHE A 18 14.31 -23.09 -11.15
C PHE A 18 13.09 -23.51 -10.32
N ILE A 19 12.98 -24.78 -9.90
CA ILE A 19 11.90 -25.29 -9.03
C ILE A 19 12.19 -24.99 -7.56
N PHE A 20 13.47 -24.96 -7.17
CA PHE A 20 13.97 -24.47 -5.89
C PHE A 20 14.47 -23.02 -5.95
N TYR A 21 14.10 -22.26 -6.99
CA TYR A 21 14.24 -20.81 -6.92
C TYR A 21 13.51 -20.40 -5.65
N PRO A 22 14.12 -19.56 -4.79
CA PRO A 22 13.47 -19.13 -3.57
C PRO A 22 12.07 -18.74 -3.98
N MET A 23 11.07 -19.32 -3.30
CA MET A 23 9.67 -18.88 -3.36
C MET A 23 9.70 -17.41 -3.77
N ASN A 24 8.88 -17.00 -4.73
CA ASN A 24 8.73 -15.57 -4.98
C ASN A 24 7.95 -15.01 -3.77
N TRP A 25 8.57 -15.07 -2.58
CA TRP A 25 8.22 -14.52 -1.29
C TRP A 25 7.97 -13.05 -1.49
N SER A 26 8.74 -12.42 -2.38
CA SER A 26 8.43 -11.10 -2.91
C SER A 26 6.98 -11.03 -3.41
N LEU A 27 6.50 -11.93 -4.27
CA LEU A 27 5.11 -11.90 -4.77
C LEU A 27 4.04 -12.10 -3.67
N ILE A 28 4.22 -13.05 -2.75
CA ILE A 28 3.25 -13.29 -1.66
C ILE A 28 3.22 -12.10 -0.70
N ILE A 29 4.39 -11.55 -0.38
CA ILE A 29 4.50 -10.42 0.55
C ILE A 29 4.06 -9.13 -0.13
N ARG A 30 4.35 -8.92 -1.43
CA ARG A 30 3.76 -7.87 -2.28
C ARG A 30 2.24 -7.93 -2.22
N THR A 31 1.65 -9.09 -2.49
CA THR A 31 0.20 -9.28 -2.48
C THR A 31 -0.38 -8.96 -1.10
N TYR A 32 0.29 -9.39 -0.04
CA TYR A 32 -0.15 -9.09 1.32
C TYR A 32 -0.02 -7.61 1.67
N ILE A 33 1.06 -6.93 1.28
CA ILE A 33 1.27 -5.50 1.52
C ILE A 33 0.28 -4.65 0.73
N THR A 34 0.11 -4.96 -0.56
CA THR A 34 -0.95 -4.36 -1.36
C THR A 34 -2.30 -4.60 -0.68
N SER A 35 -2.54 -5.78 -0.09
CA SER A 35 -3.79 -6.03 0.66
C SER A 35 -3.88 -5.25 1.98
N ILE A 36 -2.78 -4.97 2.70
CA ILE A 36 -2.78 -4.07 3.86
C ILE A 36 -3.14 -2.66 3.40
N PHE A 37 -2.42 -2.15 2.39
CA PHE A 37 -2.62 -0.80 1.88
C PHE A 37 -4.00 -0.62 1.23
N CYS A 38 -4.55 -1.65 0.58
CA CYS A 38 -5.87 -1.60 -0.01
C CYS A 38 -6.98 -1.86 1.04
N ALA A 39 -6.86 -2.85 1.92
CA ALA A 39 -7.95 -3.27 2.80
C ALA A 39 -8.04 -2.49 4.13
N ASP A 40 -6.93 -2.00 4.70
CA ASP A 40 -6.97 -1.27 5.98
C ASP A 40 -7.22 0.24 5.81
N PHE A 41 -6.73 0.84 4.73
CA PHE A 41 -6.94 2.27 4.48
C PHE A 41 -8.33 2.57 3.96
N LEU A 42 -9.01 1.58 3.36
CA LEU A 42 -10.37 1.73 2.90
C LEU A 42 -11.37 1.98 4.04
N ASP A 43 -11.11 1.61 5.30
CA ASP A 43 -12.15 1.75 6.34
C ASP A 43 -11.78 1.97 7.83
N THR A 44 -10.53 2.10 8.26
CA THR A 44 -10.27 1.93 9.71
C THR A 44 -9.34 2.94 10.37
N PHE A 45 -9.81 4.18 10.49
CA PHE A 45 -9.35 5.03 11.58
C PHE A 45 -10.54 5.69 12.26
N GLU A 46 -10.75 5.33 13.54
CA GLU A 46 -11.67 6.06 14.39
C GLU A 46 -10.90 7.29 14.89
N GLU A 47 -11.22 8.44 14.31
CA GLU A 47 -10.68 9.71 14.76
C GLU A 47 -11.14 9.95 16.21
N ILE A 48 -10.20 10.08 17.15
CA ILE A 48 -10.54 10.50 18.52
C ILE A 48 -10.93 12.00 18.54
N GLY A 49 -10.63 12.72 17.45
CA GLY A 49 -10.90 14.13 17.24
C GLY A 49 -9.63 14.93 16.91
N PRO A 50 -9.78 16.20 16.49
CA PRO A 50 -8.64 17.08 16.21
C PRO A 50 -7.82 17.29 17.47
N TYR A 51 -6.55 16.93 17.42
CA TYR A 51 -5.63 17.05 18.55
C TYR A 51 -5.13 18.49 18.71
N ARG A 52 -4.82 19.15 17.58
CA ARG A 52 -4.31 20.54 17.57
C ARG A 52 -4.46 21.17 16.18
N ASN A 53 -4.82 22.46 16.13
CA ASN A 53 -4.71 23.28 14.93
C ASN A 53 -3.24 23.62 14.66
N ILE A 54 -2.80 23.49 13.41
CA ILE A 54 -1.44 23.83 13.01
C ILE A 54 -1.44 24.88 11.90
N ASN A 55 -0.28 25.49 11.65
CA ASN A 55 -0.15 26.45 10.57
C ASN A 55 -0.50 25.76 9.23
N LYS A 56 -1.36 26.38 8.44
CA LYS A 56 -1.76 25.94 7.10
C LYS A 56 -0.54 25.66 6.22
N ASP A 57 0.50 26.49 6.34
CA ASP A 57 1.73 26.41 5.54
C ASP A 57 2.65 25.22 5.93
N THR A 58 2.28 24.45 6.95
CA THR A 58 3.04 23.26 7.36
C THR A 58 3.05 22.20 6.26
N LEU A 59 1.97 22.13 5.47
CA LEU A 59 1.83 21.24 4.33
C LEU A 59 1.63 22.10 3.08
N ASP A 60 2.44 21.89 2.05
CA ASP A 60 2.22 22.50 0.73
C ASP A 60 1.10 21.76 0.02
N LEU A 61 -0.13 22.10 0.41
CA LEU A 61 -1.38 21.58 -0.11
C LEU A 61 -2.04 22.64 -0.97
N LYS A 62 -2.40 22.22 -2.19
CA LYS A 62 -3.16 23.05 -3.12
C LYS A 62 -4.38 22.27 -3.59
N ILE A 63 -5.55 22.88 -3.48
CA ILE A 63 -6.80 22.24 -3.87
C ILE A 63 -7.34 23.00 -5.08
N THR A 64 -7.53 22.27 -6.17
CA THR A 64 -7.98 22.81 -7.45
C THR A 64 -9.24 22.11 -7.89
N GLU A 65 -10.04 22.82 -8.67
CA GLU A 65 -11.33 22.36 -9.17
C GLU A 65 -11.39 22.59 -10.68
N ASP A 66 -11.63 21.53 -11.44
CA ASP A 66 -11.95 21.61 -12.87
C ASP A 66 -13.43 21.31 -13.12
N SER A 67 -13.89 21.13 -14.36
CA SER A 67 -15.32 20.88 -14.61
C SER A 67 -15.86 19.59 -13.98
N ASN A 68 -15.00 18.60 -13.75
CA ASN A 68 -15.39 17.23 -13.41
C ASN A 68 -14.87 16.78 -12.03
N ASN A 69 -13.73 17.30 -11.58
CA ASN A 69 -12.99 16.81 -10.43
C ASN A 69 -12.57 17.92 -9.46
N ILE A 70 -12.44 17.54 -8.20
CA ILE A 70 -11.65 18.25 -7.19
C ILE A 70 -10.34 17.47 -7.02
N THR A 71 -9.21 18.17 -7.17
CA THR A 71 -7.87 17.61 -7.06
C THR A 71 -7.15 18.23 -5.88
N VAL A 72 -6.71 17.39 -4.94
CA VAL A 72 -5.77 17.77 -3.88
C VAL A 72 -4.36 17.45 -4.36
N GLU A 73 -3.53 18.47 -4.52
CA GLU A 73 -2.11 18.34 -4.81
C GLU A 73 -1.32 18.56 -3.53
N PHE A 74 -0.38 17.65 -3.26
CA PHE A 74 0.52 17.71 -2.12
C PHE A 74 1.96 17.60 -2.62
N LYS A 75 2.83 18.48 -2.12
CA LYS A 75 4.25 18.49 -2.43
C LYS A 75 5.06 18.60 -1.14
N SER A 76 6.12 17.80 -0.99
CA SER A 76 6.98 17.92 0.18
C SER A 76 8.32 17.24 -0.02
N GLN A 77 9.37 17.75 0.63
CA GLN A 77 10.68 17.09 0.74
C GLN A 77 10.77 16.18 1.97
N ASP A 78 9.87 16.34 2.94
CA ASP A 78 9.95 15.69 4.26
C ASP A 78 8.85 14.65 4.48
N PHE A 79 7.85 14.61 3.60
CA PHE A 79 6.62 13.87 3.81
C PHE A 79 6.15 13.19 2.53
N VAL A 80 5.50 12.02 2.69
CA VAL A 80 4.89 11.25 1.58
C VAL A 80 3.41 11.06 1.88
N ALA A 81 2.53 11.67 1.07
CA ALA A 81 1.09 11.47 1.19
C ALA A 81 0.69 10.16 0.53
N ILE A 82 0.03 9.28 1.29
CA ILE A 82 -0.29 7.92 0.85
C ILE A 82 -1.76 7.81 0.48
N TYR A 83 -2.61 8.37 1.32
CA TYR A 83 -4.05 8.13 1.26
C TYR A 83 -4.83 9.37 1.67
N GLY A 84 -5.92 9.63 0.96
CA GLY A 84 -6.82 10.75 1.20
C GLY A 84 -8.23 10.27 1.44
N THR A 85 -8.99 11.01 2.24
CA THR A 85 -10.42 10.71 2.45
C THR A 85 -11.20 11.99 2.60
N TRP A 86 -12.17 12.19 1.71
CA TRP A 86 -13.19 13.20 1.84
C TRP A 86 -14.34 12.67 2.70
N SER A 87 -14.80 13.49 3.65
CA SER A 87 -15.91 13.18 4.54
C SER A 87 -16.75 14.41 4.87
N THR A 88 -17.97 14.16 5.33
CA THR A 88 -18.92 15.15 5.87
C THR A 88 -19.51 14.57 7.15
N GLY A 89 -19.10 15.11 8.30
CA GLY A 89 -19.45 14.53 9.60
C GLY A 89 -19.10 13.03 9.67
N MET A 90 -20.11 12.18 9.81
CA MET A 90 -19.95 10.72 9.89
C MET A 90 -19.92 10.01 8.52
N PHE A 91 -20.16 10.72 7.42
CA PHE A 91 -20.25 10.11 6.09
C PHE A 91 -18.97 10.27 5.30
N LYS A 92 -18.44 9.15 4.81
CA LYS A 92 -17.34 9.10 3.85
C LYS A 92 -17.88 9.39 2.43
N ILE A 93 -17.23 10.32 1.74
CA ILE A 93 -17.55 10.72 0.36
C ILE A 93 -16.72 9.90 -0.62
N LYS A 94 -15.40 9.97 -0.48
CA LYS A 94 -14.44 9.19 -1.27
C LYS A 94 -13.18 8.95 -0.44
N SER A 95 -12.54 7.82 -0.67
CA SER A 95 -11.37 7.37 0.05
C SER A 95 -10.51 6.54 -0.90
N ASP A 96 -9.34 7.06 -1.26
CA ASP A 96 -8.40 6.40 -2.17
C ASP A 96 -6.95 6.86 -1.98
N SER A 97 -6.03 6.13 -2.61
CA SER A 97 -4.61 6.44 -2.56
C SER A 97 -4.30 7.70 -3.36
N PHE A 98 -3.31 8.46 -2.91
CA PHE A 98 -2.66 9.44 -3.77
C PHE A 98 -1.97 8.75 -4.96
N CYS A 99 -1.74 9.51 -6.02
CA CYS A 99 -1.01 9.10 -7.21
C CYS A 99 0.13 10.08 -7.50
N ILE A 100 1.22 9.58 -8.07
CA ILE A 100 2.23 10.38 -8.77
C ILE A 100 1.92 10.18 -10.26
N ASP A 101 1.57 11.26 -10.96
CA ASP A 101 0.94 11.19 -12.28
C ASP A 101 -0.30 10.28 -12.27
N THR A 102 -0.23 9.10 -12.89
CA THR A 102 -1.30 8.08 -12.88
C THR A 102 -0.95 6.86 -12.02
N TYR A 103 0.21 6.85 -11.36
CA TYR A 103 0.71 5.71 -10.62
C TYR A 103 0.39 5.83 -9.14
N SER A 104 -0.38 4.87 -8.60
CA SER A 104 -0.75 4.88 -7.18
C SER A 104 0.50 4.82 -6.29
N VAL A 105 0.51 5.68 -5.27
CA VAL A 105 1.59 5.74 -4.28
C VAL A 105 1.73 4.41 -3.54
N ILE A 106 0.66 3.63 -3.39
CA ILE A 106 0.73 2.29 -2.78
C ILE A 106 1.65 1.37 -3.59
N PHE A 107 1.50 1.35 -4.92
CA PHE A 107 2.36 0.54 -5.79
C PHE A 107 3.77 1.11 -5.88
N TRP A 108 3.90 2.44 -5.85
CA TRP A 108 5.20 3.10 -5.79
C TRP A 108 5.98 2.76 -4.52
N LEU A 109 5.32 2.72 -3.36
CA LEU A 109 5.92 2.24 -2.11
C LEU A 109 6.34 0.77 -2.20
N ASP A 110 5.54 -0.09 -2.85
CA ASP A 110 5.93 -1.49 -3.09
C ASP A 110 7.23 -1.59 -3.90
N ASP A 111 7.40 -0.75 -4.92
CA ASP A 111 8.61 -0.73 -5.73
C ASP A 111 9.85 -0.29 -4.93
N ILE A 112 9.68 0.66 -3.99
CA ILE A 112 10.74 1.09 -3.05
C ILE A 112 11.12 -0.04 -2.07
N PHE A 113 10.11 -0.70 -1.50
CA PHE A 113 10.32 -1.79 -0.54
C PHE A 113 10.92 -3.04 -1.18
N THR A 114 10.78 -3.19 -2.50
CA THR A 114 11.27 -4.35 -3.26
C THR A 114 12.48 -4.07 -4.14
N ASP A 115 13.20 -2.96 -3.87
CA ASP A 115 14.44 -2.56 -4.55
C ASP A 115 14.32 -2.38 -6.08
N LYS A 116 13.10 -2.24 -6.61
CA LYS A 116 12.90 -1.81 -8.01
C LYS A 116 13.25 -0.33 -8.16
N LEU A 117 13.03 0.45 -7.11
CA LEU A 117 13.48 1.83 -7.01
C LEU A 117 14.55 1.95 -5.92
N SER A 118 15.58 2.73 -6.22
CA SER A 118 16.61 3.09 -5.24
C SER A 118 15.99 3.95 -4.14
N LEU A 119 16.05 3.46 -2.91
CA LEU A 119 15.55 4.15 -1.73
C LEU A 119 16.15 5.57 -1.62
N GLU A 120 17.47 5.68 -1.76
CA GLU A 120 18.19 6.93 -1.63
C GLU A 120 17.86 7.92 -2.75
N GLU A 121 17.74 7.44 -3.98
CA GLU A 121 17.39 8.27 -5.12
C GLU A 121 16.00 8.87 -4.94
N VAL A 122 15.02 8.02 -4.63
CA VAL A 122 13.64 8.43 -4.36
C VAL A 122 13.56 9.48 -3.25
N PHE A 123 14.27 9.27 -2.15
CA PHE A 123 14.25 10.20 -1.03
C PHE A 123 15.00 11.51 -1.31
N ASN A 124 15.99 11.50 -2.20
CA ASN A 124 16.71 12.71 -2.59
C ASN A 124 15.93 13.57 -3.59
N THR A 125 15.04 12.96 -4.37
CA THR A 125 14.17 13.65 -5.34
C THR A 125 12.73 13.79 -4.85
N LEU A 126 12.47 13.62 -3.54
CA LEU A 126 11.11 13.50 -3.03
C LEU A 126 10.26 14.73 -3.35
N GLY A 127 10.79 15.93 -3.15
CA GLY A 127 10.06 17.16 -3.45
C GLY A 127 10.02 17.53 -4.93
N ASP A 128 10.45 16.67 -5.84
CA ASP A 128 10.14 16.81 -7.26
C ASP A 128 8.77 16.20 -7.60
N TYR A 129 8.28 15.27 -6.76
CA TYR A 129 7.00 14.62 -6.95
C TYR A 129 5.82 15.49 -6.49
N VAL A 130 4.74 15.44 -7.27
CA VAL A 130 3.44 16.01 -6.90
C VAL A 130 2.48 14.86 -6.66
N PHE A 131 2.07 14.68 -5.41
CA PHE A 131 1.09 13.68 -5.01
C PHE A 131 -0.31 14.22 -5.27
N LYS A 132 -1.11 13.52 -6.07
CA LYS A 132 -2.46 13.95 -6.46
C LYS A 132 -3.52 13.00 -5.95
N HIS A 133 -4.59 13.56 -5.41
CA HIS A 133 -5.80 12.83 -5.04
C HIS A 133 -6.99 13.45 -5.76
N GLN A 134 -7.58 12.71 -6.71
CA GLN A 134 -8.66 13.20 -7.56
C GLN A 134 -10.00 12.60 -7.16
N THR A 135 -10.99 13.46 -6.93
CA THR A 135 -12.35 13.05 -6.57
C THR A 135 -13.35 13.66 -7.56
N PRO A 136 -14.19 12.83 -8.23
CA PRO A 136 -15.25 13.34 -9.08
C PRO A 136 -16.21 14.23 -8.27
N LYS A 137 -16.57 15.38 -8.81
CA LYS A 137 -17.52 16.32 -8.18
C LYS A 137 -18.85 15.69 -7.84
N GLU A 138 -19.30 14.75 -8.67
CA GLU A 138 -20.54 14.01 -8.45
C GLU A 138 -20.58 13.29 -7.09
N ALA A 139 -19.43 12.90 -6.55
CA ALA A 139 -19.34 12.26 -5.24
C ALA A 139 -19.78 13.19 -4.09
N PHE A 140 -19.64 14.51 -4.27
CA PHE A 140 -19.99 15.53 -3.26
C PHE A 140 -21.47 15.94 -3.31
N ASN A 141 -22.23 15.45 -4.29
CA ASN A 141 -23.64 15.79 -4.44
C ASN A 141 -24.43 15.40 -3.18
N LYS A 142 -25.12 16.36 -2.56
CA LYS A 142 -25.98 16.19 -1.35
C LYS A 142 -25.25 15.75 -0.08
N LYS A 143 -23.93 15.96 -0.01
CA LYS A 143 -23.05 15.51 1.09
C LYS A 143 -21.86 16.47 1.30
N ALA A 144 -22.11 17.76 1.45
CA ALA A 144 -21.03 18.75 1.56
C ALA A 144 -21.01 19.53 2.89
N ASP A 145 -21.81 19.18 3.89
CA ASP A 145 -21.85 19.90 5.18
C ASP A 145 -20.56 19.68 5.98
N ASN A 146 -19.93 20.73 6.50
CA ASN A 146 -18.72 20.62 7.31
C ASN A 146 -17.69 19.69 6.64
N LEU A 147 -17.37 20.03 5.39
CA LEU A 147 -16.52 19.19 4.56
C LEU A 147 -15.14 19.03 5.22
N GLU A 148 -14.58 17.84 5.08
CA GLU A 148 -13.28 17.52 5.62
C GLU A 148 -12.51 16.62 4.66
N PHE A 149 -11.20 16.85 4.58
CA PHE A 149 -10.27 15.97 3.90
C PHE A 149 -9.18 15.51 4.86
N SER A 150 -9.17 14.22 5.18
CA SER A 150 -8.16 13.60 6.03
C SER A 150 -7.06 12.99 5.16
N LEU A 151 -5.81 13.25 5.53
CA LEU A 151 -4.60 12.76 4.87
C LEU A 151 -3.85 11.81 5.80
N ALA A 152 -3.45 10.65 5.26
CA ALA A 152 -2.47 9.76 5.89
C ALA A 152 -1.11 9.96 5.22
N ILE A 153 -0.11 10.33 6.03
CA ILE A 153 1.19 10.79 5.54
C ILE A 153 2.30 10.09 6.33
N PHE A 154 3.36 9.65 5.65
CA PHE A 154 4.62 9.26 6.31
C PHE A 154 5.58 10.43 6.39
N LYS A 155 6.32 10.54 7.50
CA LYS A 155 7.59 11.27 7.49
C LYS A 155 8.62 10.48 6.70
N LYS A 156 9.43 11.18 5.92
CA LYS A 156 10.50 10.62 5.09
C LYS A 156 11.42 9.68 5.88
N GLU A 157 11.89 10.10 7.04
CA GLU A 157 12.79 9.29 7.88
C GLU A 157 12.11 8.04 8.44
N ASP A 158 10.84 8.15 8.84
CA ASP A 158 10.07 7.00 9.34
C ASP A 158 9.80 5.98 8.22
N LEU A 159 9.49 6.45 7.02
CA LEU A 159 9.32 5.59 5.84
C LEU A 159 10.65 4.93 5.44
N ARG A 160 11.76 5.66 5.51
CA ARG A 160 13.10 5.12 5.23
C ARG A 160 13.44 3.99 6.20
N LYS A 161 13.21 4.23 7.49
CA LYS A 161 13.40 3.20 8.52
C LYS A 161 12.51 1.99 8.27
N LEU A 162 11.23 2.21 7.98
CA LEU A 162 10.27 1.15 7.66
C LEU A 162 10.73 0.32 6.45
N ALA A 163 11.25 0.96 5.40
CA ALA A 163 11.78 0.28 4.21
C ALA A 163 12.98 -0.61 4.54
N ILE A 164 13.91 -0.11 5.37
CA ILE A 164 15.10 -0.86 5.79
C ILE A 164 14.70 -2.03 6.68
N ASP A 165 13.87 -1.78 7.69
CA ASP A 165 13.38 -2.80 8.60
C ASP A 165 12.66 -3.90 7.81
N TYR A 166 11.83 -3.53 6.85
CA TYR A 166 11.15 -4.46 5.94
C TYR A 166 12.13 -5.34 5.15
N LYS A 167 13.18 -4.75 4.55
CA LYS A 167 14.20 -5.51 3.80
C LYS A 167 14.97 -6.49 4.69
N ASN A 168 15.38 -6.04 5.88
CA ASN A 168 16.01 -6.90 6.87
C ASN A 168 15.06 -8.03 7.31
N TYR A 169 13.76 -7.75 7.36
CA TYR A 169 12.74 -8.72 7.72
C TYR A 169 12.56 -9.79 6.64
N LEU A 170 12.52 -9.40 5.36
CA LEU A 170 12.43 -10.28 4.19
C LEU A 170 13.61 -11.24 4.08
N THR A 171 14.81 -10.79 4.42
CA THR A 171 16.04 -11.60 4.30
C THR A 171 16.20 -12.62 5.44
N SER A 172 15.38 -12.53 6.50
CA SER A 172 15.45 -13.45 7.64
C SER A 172 14.71 -14.78 7.39
N VAL A 173 15.47 -15.87 7.23
CA VAL A 173 15.04 -17.23 6.81
C VAL A 173 14.24 -18.00 7.88
N LYS A 174 13.11 -17.47 8.38
CA LYS A 174 12.21 -18.22 9.28
C LYS A 174 10.76 -18.23 8.74
N PRO A 175 10.39 -19.26 7.96
CA PRO A 175 9.05 -19.36 7.36
C PRO A 175 7.91 -19.68 8.36
N LEU A 176 8.22 -20.17 9.56
CA LEU A 176 7.21 -20.71 10.48
C LEU A 176 6.26 -19.68 11.13
N TYR A 177 6.56 -18.37 11.05
CA TYR A 177 5.78 -17.32 11.74
C TYR A 177 5.30 -16.22 10.80
N LEU A 178 5.11 -16.52 9.51
CA LEU A 178 4.87 -15.48 8.49
C LEU A 178 3.66 -14.58 8.79
N TYR A 179 2.59 -15.12 9.38
CA TYR A 179 1.42 -14.33 9.70
C TYR A 179 1.63 -13.35 10.86
N GLU A 180 2.30 -13.78 11.92
CA GLU A 180 2.65 -12.91 13.07
C GLU A 180 3.65 -11.84 12.64
N ARG A 181 4.57 -12.23 11.76
CA ARG A 181 5.52 -11.36 11.08
C ARG A 181 4.84 -10.23 10.30
N LEU A 182 3.79 -10.57 9.59
CA LEU A 182 2.99 -9.63 8.82
C LEU A 182 2.13 -8.72 9.71
N ASP A 183 1.62 -9.22 10.83
CA ASP A 183 0.92 -8.45 11.87
C ASP A 183 1.84 -7.41 12.54
N GLU A 184 3.12 -7.75 12.76
CA GLU A 184 4.14 -6.81 13.25
C GLU A 184 4.44 -5.70 12.24
N LEU A 185 4.61 -6.04 10.95
CA LEU A 185 4.81 -5.06 9.88
C LEU A 185 3.63 -4.10 9.75
N GLU A 186 2.39 -4.61 9.85
CA GLU A 186 1.18 -3.78 9.84
C GLU A 186 1.17 -2.80 11.03
N LYS A 187 1.57 -3.23 12.23
CA LYS A 187 1.68 -2.34 13.40
C LYS A 187 2.76 -1.29 13.21
N MET A 188 3.93 -1.65 12.70
CA MET A 188 5.00 -0.70 12.42
C MET A 188 4.53 0.37 11.43
N LEU A 189 3.87 -0.07 10.36
CA LEU A 189 3.30 0.81 9.33
C LEU A 189 2.27 1.78 9.93
N LYS A 190 1.32 1.28 10.74
CA LYS A 190 0.31 2.10 11.41
C LYS A 190 0.93 3.12 12.38
N ASN A 191 1.98 2.74 13.09
CA ASN A 191 2.66 3.61 14.05
C ASN A 191 3.52 4.70 13.40
N SER A 192 3.94 4.50 12.16
CA SER A 192 4.74 5.48 11.39
C SER A 192 3.89 6.52 10.65
N LEU A 193 2.57 6.36 10.63
CA LEU A 193 1.66 7.29 9.96
C LEU A 193 1.30 8.47 10.85
N SER A 194 1.31 9.65 10.24
CA SER A 194 0.72 10.87 10.79
C SER A 194 -0.54 11.21 10.01
N TYR A 195 -1.55 11.71 10.73
CA TYR A 195 -2.86 12.02 10.15
C TYR A 195 -3.13 13.51 10.28
N PHE A 196 -3.47 14.13 9.16
CA PHE A 196 -3.78 15.55 9.08
C PHE A 196 -5.20 15.72 8.54
N GLY A 197 -5.90 16.73 9.04
CA GLY A 197 -7.24 17.09 8.58
C GLY A 197 -7.25 18.48 7.98
N VAL A 198 -7.78 18.59 6.78
CA VAL A 198 -8.15 19.84 6.12
C VAL A 198 -9.63 20.03 6.37
N LYS A 199 -9.97 20.93 7.30
CA LYS A 199 -11.36 21.19 7.71
C LYS A 199 -11.89 22.46 7.09
N TYR A 200 -13.11 22.39 6.59
CA TYR A 200 -13.87 23.54 6.11
C TYR A 200 -14.98 23.90 7.09
N HIS A 201 -15.27 25.19 7.18
CA HIS A 201 -16.44 25.68 7.89
C HIS A 201 -17.41 26.28 6.87
N ASN A 202 -18.20 25.41 6.26
CA ASN A 202 -19.12 25.77 5.18
C ASN A 202 -20.58 25.49 5.57
N GLN A 203 -21.48 26.25 4.96
CA GLN A 203 -22.92 26.10 5.12
C GLN A 203 -23.43 24.83 4.42
N THR A 204 -24.63 24.40 4.80
CA THR A 204 -25.25 23.15 4.37
C THR A 204 -25.35 22.99 2.84
N ASP A 205 -25.03 21.79 2.37
CA ASP A 205 -25.12 21.20 1.04
C ASP A 205 -24.32 21.89 -0.07
N ARG A 206 -23.29 22.66 0.30
CA ARG A 206 -22.45 23.37 -0.69
C ARG A 206 -20.98 23.19 -0.43
N ILE A 207 -20.24 22.85 -1.48
CA ILE A 207 -18.78 22.90 -1.48
C ILE A 207 -18.35 24.36 -1.22
N PRO A 208 -17.34 24.62 -0.36
CA PRO A 208 -16.82 25.97 -0.14
C PRO A 208 -16.43 26.65 -1.46
N GLU A 209 -16.72 27.95 -1.59
CA GLU A 209 -16.37 28.72 -2.81
C GLU A 209 -14.85 28.80 -3.03
N ASP A 210 -14.07 28.90 -1.94
CA ASP A 210 -12.62 28.75 -1.98
C ASP A 210 -12.18 27.51 -1.18
N LEU A 211 -11.89 26.43 -1.90
CA LEU A 211 -11.34 25.20 -1.31
C LEU A 211 -9.93 25.35 -0.74
N ASN A 212 -9.24 26.47 -0.97
CA ASN A 212 -7.97 26.75 -0.31
C ASN A 212 -8.17 27.50 1.01
N GLU A 213 -9.36 27.97 1.38
CA GLU A 213 -9.64 28.59 2.68
C GLU A 213 -9.99 27.53 3.76
N TYR A 214 -9.00 26.70 4.12
CA TYR A 214 -9.17 25.63 5.10
C TYR A 214 -8.39 25.85 6.40
N LYS A 215 -8.81 25.15 7.46
CA LYS A 215 -8.05 24.98 8.70
C LYS A 215 -7.32 23.65 8.67
N LEU A 216 -6.03 23.67 8.97
CA LEU A 216 -5.23 22.45 9.07
C LEU A 216 -5.16 21.98 10.53
N VAL A 217 -5.44 20.70 10.75
CA VAL A 217 -5.38 20.05 12.06
C VAL A 217 -4.54 18.79 12.00
N ILE A 218 -3.96 18.41 13.14
CA ILE A 218 -3.38 17.08 13.34
C ILE A 218 -4.40 16.22 14.07
N TYR A 219 -4.61 15.00 13.61
CA TYR A 219 -5.43 14.02 14.31
C TYR A 219 -4.61 13.17 15.25
N LYS A 220 -5.22 12.89 16.41
CA LYS A 220 -4.85 11.73 17.21
C LYS A 220 -5.81 10.61 16.82
N VAL A 221 -5.27 9.59 16.17
CA VAL A 221 -6.01 8.40 15.80
C VAL A 221 -5.90 7.36 16.90
N ASN A 222 -7.02 6.69 17.20
CA ASN A 222 -6.95 5.43 17.90
C ASN A 222 -6.74 4.34 16.87
N THR A 223 -5.59 3.67 16.94
CA THR A 223 -5.37 2.45 16.14
C THR A 223 -6.00 1.23 16.80
N SER A 224 -6.77 1.38 17.90
CA SER A 224 -7.36 0.28 18.64
C SER A 224 -8.56 -0.38 17.93
N ASN A 225 -8.25 -1.23 16.95
CA ASN A 225 -8.76 -2.61 16.79
C ASN A 225 -10.28 -2.95 16.80
N SER A 226 -11.23 -2.05 16.56
CA SER A 226 -12.65 -2.46 16.60
C SER A 226 -13.09 -3.36 15.43
N PHE A 227 -12.53 -3.20 14.22
CA PHE A 227 -12.76 -4.11 13.07
C PHE A 227 -11.69 -5.18 12.88
N SER A 228 -10.75 -5.27 13.82
CA SER A 228 -9.54 -6.09 13.65
C SER A 228 -9.84 -7.58 13.50
N ARG A 229 -10.81 -8.16 14.21
CA ARG A 229 -11.00 -9.62 14.22
C ARG A 229 -11.51 -10.20 12.89
N PRO A 230 -12.62 -9.71 12.31
CA PRO A 230 -13.11 -10.23 11.03
C PRO A 230 -12.13 -9.97 9.89
N LEU A 231 -11.52 -8.78 9.84
CA LEU A 231 -10.55 -8.43 8.81
C LEU A 231 -9.27 -9.27 8.92
N ARG A 232 -8.79 -9.50 10.14
CA ARG A 232 -7.67 -10.39 10.45
C ARG A 232 -7.96 -11.84 10.03
N LEU A 233 -9.19 -12.32 10.26
CA LEU A 233 -9.63 -13.64 9.77
C LEU A 233 -9.69 -13.70 8.24
N ILE A 234 -10.23 -12.68 7.57
CA ILE A 234 -10.29 -12.61 6.10
C ILE A 234 -8.88 -12.58 5.51
N LYS A 235 -7.98 -11.74 6.06
CA LYS A 235 -6.56 -11.68 5.68
C LYS A 235 -5.89 -13.04 5.84
N LYS A 236 -6.11 -13.71 6.98
CA LYS A 236 -5.60 -15.07 7.21
C LYS A 236 -6.13 -16.07 6.18
N CYS A 237 -7.45 -16.06 5.91
CA CYS A 237 -8.05 -16.95 4.92
C CYS A 237 -7.51 -16.72 3.51
N ALA A 238 -7.37 -15.45 3.09
CA ALA A 238 -6.80 -15.10 1.79
C ALA A 238 -5.33 -15.55 1.68
N PHE A 239 -4.57 -15.37 2.76
CA PHE A 239 -3.19 -15.84 2.86
C PHE A 239 -3.11 -17.37 2.78
N ASP A 240 -3.86 -18.09 3.61
CA ASP A 240 -3.90 -19.56 3.65
C ASP A 240 -4.33 -20.12 2.28
N THR A 241 -5.29 -19.46 1.60
CA THR A 241 -5.73 -19.83 0.24
C THR A 241 -4.60 -19.64 -0.78
N THR A 242 -3.89 -18.51 -0.73
CA THR A 242 -2.77 -18.23 -1.64
C THR A 242 -1.65 -19.26 -1.46
N VAL A 243 -1.31 -19.58 -0.22
CA VAL A 243 -0.33 -20.62 0.11
C VAL A 243 -0.80 -21.98 -0.38
N ALA A 244 -2.06 -22.36 -0.14
CA ALA A 244 -2.61 -23.65 -0.56
C ALA A 244 -2.65 -23.80 -2.08
N VAL A 245 -3.07 -22.76 -2.82
CA VAL A 245 -3.05 -22.74 -4.30
C VAL A 245 -1.64 -22.93 -4.82
N PHE A 246 -0.65 -22.25 -4.23
CA PHE A 246 0.74 -22.38 -4.63
C PHE A 246 1.32 -23.78 -4.34
N LEU A 247 1.05 -24.33 -3.17
CA LEU A 247 1.45 -25.71 -2.81
C LEU A 247 0.82 -26.75 -3.76
N MET A 248 -0.45 -26.55 -4.14
CA MET A 248 -1.12 -27.37 -5.16
C MET A 248 -0.41 -27.28 -6.51
N PHE A 249 -0.07 -26.08 -6.99
CA PHE A 249 0.69 -25.90 -8.24
C PHE A 249 2.04 -26.63 -8.20
N ILE A 250 2.76 -26.56 -7.09
CA ILE A 250 4.04 -27.29 -6.92
C ILE A 250 3.79 -28.79 -6.97
N LEU A 251 2.82 -29.29 -6.22
CA LEU A 251 2.54 -30.72 -6.12
C LEU A 251 2.11 -31.31 -7.47
N PHE A 252 1.21 -30.64 -8.19
CA PHE A 252 0.84 -31.03 -9.56
C PHE A 252 2.00 -30.88 -10.53
N GLY A 253 2.83 -29.85 -10.40
CA GLY A 253 4.06 -29.69 -11.20
C GLY A 253 5.03 -30.85 -11.02
N ILE A 254 5.26 -31.28 -9.77
CA ILE A 254 6.08 -32.45 -9.43
C ILE A 254 5.47 -33.73 -10.00
N LEU A 255 4.15 -33.94 -9.89
CA LEU A 255 3.48 -35.12 -10.42
C LEU A 255 3.55 -35.19 -11.96
N ILE A 256 3.30 -34.08 -12.65
CA ILE A 256 3.44 -33.98 -14.11
C ILE A 256 4.87 -34.30 -14.53
N PHE A 257 5.85 -33.78 -13.79
CA PHE A 257 7.26 -34.03 -14.06
C PHE A 257 7.65 -35.49 -13.81
N ALA A 258 7.25 -36.06 -12.68
CA ALA A 258 7.48 -37.47 -12.35
C ALA A 258 6.81 -38.40 -13.38
N GLY A 259 5.60 -38.07 -13.82
CA GLY A 259 4.90 -38.76 -14.90
C GLY A 259 5.67 -38.69 -16.22
N ARG A 260 6.12 -37.51 -16.62
CA ARG A 260 6.94 -37.33 -17.84
C ARG A 260 8.28 -38.08 -17.76
N TYR A 261 8.96 -38.04 -16.61
CA TYR A 261 10.23 -38.76 -16.40
C TYR A 261 10.04 -40.28 -16.42
N SER A 262 8.93 -40.78 -15.85
CA SER A 262 8.59 -42.20 -15.93
C SER A 262 8.33 -42.62 -17.38
N LEU A 263 7.57 -41.81 -18.13
CA LEU A 263 7.22 -42.07 -19.52
C LEU A 263 8.42 -41.93 -20.48
N SER A 264 9.39 -41.07 -20.20
CA SER A 264 10.58 -40.89 -21.05
C SER A 264 11.52 -42.09 -21.07
N LYS A 265 11.27 -43.13 -20.25
CA LYS A 265 12.00 -44.42 -20.35
C LYS A 265 11.41 -45.34 -21.42
N TYR A 266 10.24 -45.00 -21.97
CA TYR A 266 9.50 -45.79 -22.95
C TYR A 266 9.50 -45.19 -24.36
N PHE A 267 10.12 -44.02 -24.56
CA PHE A 267 10.28 -43.31 -25.83
C PHE A 267 11.74 -42.87 -26.00
#